data_AF-A0A924U2N8-F1
#
_entry.id   AF-A0A924U2N8-F1
#
_cell.length_a   1.000
_cell.length_b   1.000
_cell.length_c   1.000
_cell.angle_alpha   90.00
_cell.angle_beta   90.00
_cell.angle_gamma   90.00
#
_symmetry.space_group_name_H-M   'P 1'
#
loop_
_entity.id
_entity.type
_entity.pdbx_description
1 polymer ?
#
loop_
_entity_poly.entity_id
_entity_poly.type
_entity_poly.pdbx_seq_one_letter_code
_entity_poly.pdbx_strand_id
1 'polypeptide(L)'
;MTKTIRIGAGAAWWGDRVEPAALNAERGELDYLCFETMAEATVSAAQVRARRDPSFEGYDTYLDDRMCAVLPACMRNGTKIISNQGWINPDAAARRIVHWLRELGHTGVKVASVNGALITDRVLQLTDKILENGKPTSSLAATLISAEAYLGAEPIVEALKAGAQIVVTGRVADPSIFMAPMMYEFGWDPRDHGRLGQGMGIGHLMECGAQVTG
;
A
#
# COMPACT_ATOMS: atom_id res chain seq x y z
N MET A 1 6.83 -30.81 -2.10
CA MET A 1 5.51 -30.21 -1.82
C MET A 1 5.40 -28.92 -2.61
N THR A 2 4.25 -28.64 -3.23
CA THR A 2 3.96 -27.34 -3.84
C THR A 2 3.87 -26.29 -2.73
N LYS A 3 4.53 -25.14 -2.91
CA LYS A 3 4.43 -24.01 -1.99
C LYS A 3 3.06 -23.37 -2.15
N THR A 4 2.40 -23.06 -1.04
CA THR A 4 1.11 -22.37 -0.98
C THR A 4 1.24 -21.17 -0.05
N ILE A 5 0.52 -20.09 -0.35
CA ILE A 5 0.46 -18.90 0.48
C ILE A 5 -1.01 -18.49 0.71
N ARG A 6 -1.31 -17.92 1.88
CA ARG A 6 -2.63 -17.43 2.28
C ARG A 6 -2.59 -15.92 2.42
N ILE A 7 -3.35 -15.23 1.59
CA ILE A 7 -3.43 -13.76 1.55
C ILE A 7 -4.85 -13.35 1.94
N GLY A 8 -4.97 -12.45 2.90
CA GLY A 8 -6.26 -11.86 3.29
C GLY A 8 -6.32 -10.37 2.94
N ALA A 9 -7.52 -9.88 2.67
CA ALA A 9 -7.81 -8.46 2.59
C ALA A 9 -8.21 -7.91 3.96
N GLY A 10 -7.60 -6.81 4.37
CA GLY A 10 -7.90 -6.06 5.59
C GLY A 10 -8.73 -4.81 5.33
N ALA A 11 -8.82 -4.34 4.09
CA ALA A 11 -9.73 -3.29 3.66
C ALA A 11 -9.81 -3.20 2.13
N ALA A 12 -10.92 -2.67 1.65
CA ALA A 12 -11.20 -2.34 0.26
C ALA A 12 -11.14 -0.84 -0.06
N TRP A 13 -11.20 -0.01 0.98
CA TRP A 13 -11.12 1.46 0.89
C TRP A 13 -10.81 2.04 2.27
N TRP A 14 -10.57 3.35 2.36
CA TRP A 14 -10.14 3.98 3.61
C TRP A 14 -11.18 3.96 4.74
N GLY A 15 -12.47 4.12 4.44
CA GLY A 15 -13.54 4.08 5.44
C GLY A 15 -14.13 2.69 5.70
N ASP A 16 -13.42 1.63 5.30
CA ASP A 16 -13.88 0.26 5.51
C ASP A 16 -13.89 -0.13 7.00
N ARG A 17 -14.67 -1.16 7.32
CA ARG A 17 -14.82 -1.69 8.67
C ARG A 17 -13.51 -2.30 9.17
N VAL A 18 -13.19 -2.05 10.43
CA VAL A 18 -11.96 -2.58 11.06
C VAL A 18 -12.14 -4.03 11.54
N GLU A 19 -13.34 -4.41 11.99
CA GLU A 19 -13.56 -5.72 12.62
C GLU A 19 -13.28 -6.92 11.70
N PRO A 20 -13.64 -6.90 10.40
CA PRO A 20 -13.29 -7.99 9.48
C PRO A 20 -11.78 -8.24 9.38
N ALA A 21 -10.96 -7.18 9.39
CA ALA A 21 -9.51 -7.31 9.35
C ALA A 21 -8.96 -8.00 10.61
N ALA A 22 -9.51 -7.65 11.78
CA ALA A 22 -9.15 -8.29 13.05
C ALA A 22 -9.52 -9.79 13.04
N LEU A 23 -10.69 -10.15 12.51
CA LEU A 23 -11.09 -11.55 12.34
C LEU A 23 -10.17 -12.31 11.40
N ASN A 24 -9.77 -11.70 10.29
CA ASN A 24 -8.79 -12.26 9.36
C ASN A 24 -7.42 -12.47 10.02
N ALA A 25 -6.95 -11.50 10.81
CA ALA A 25 -5.69 -11.61 11.52
C ALA A 25 -5.70 -12.73 12.58
N GLU A 26 -6.80 -12.89 13.31
CA GLU A 26 -6.95 -13.90 14.38
C GLU A 26 -7.24 -15.31 13.85
N ARG A 27 -8.05 -15.43 12.79
CA ARG A 27 -8.65 -16.72 12.37
C ARG A 27 -8.34 -17.12 10.94
N GLY A 28 -7.76 -16.24 10.12
CA GLY A 28 -7.53 -16.48 8.71
C GLY A 28 -6.34 -17.38 8.41
N GLU A 29 -5.47 -17.65 9.40
CA GLU A 29 -4.21 -18.40 9.24
C GLU A 29 -3.39 -17.82 8.07
N LEU A 30 -3.23 -16.50 8.07
CA LEU A 30 -2.68 -15.76 6.93
C LEU A 30 -1.16 -15.68 6.96
N ASP A 31 -0.54 -15.84 5.81
CA ASP A 31 0.86 -15.46 5.60
C ASP A 31 0.97 -13.94 5.41
N TYR A 32 -0.03 -13.34 4.74
CA TYR A 32 -0.09 -11.92 4.41
C TYR A 32 -1.49 -11.33 4.67
N LEU A 33 -1.53 -10.17 5.31
CA LEU A 33 -2.73 -9.34 5.42
C LEU A 33 -2.49 -8.01 4.70
N CYS A 34 -3.29 -7.75 3.67
CA CYS A 34 -3.11 -6.60 2.78
C CYS A 34 -4.20 -5.55 3.00
N PHE A 35 -3.84 -4.27 3.05
CA PHE A 35 -4.80 -3.17 3.21
C PHE A 35 -4.74 -2.24 2.00
N GLU A 36 -5.80 -2.26 1.20
CA GLU A 36 -6.07 -1.22 0.21
C GLU A 36 -6.90 -0.12 0.91
N THR A 37 -6.34 1.08 1.01
CA THR A 37 -7.05 2.27 1.49
C THR A 37 -6.89 3.51 0.65
N MET A 38 -6.31 3.41 -0.54
CA MET A 38 -5.94 4.58 -1.32
C MET A 38 -6.43 4.47 -2.76
N ALA A 39 -7.46 5.23 -3.10
CA ALA A 39 -7.84 5.49 -4.49
C ALA A 39 -7.31 6.87 -4.96
N GLU A 40 -7.46 7.17 -6.25
CA GLU A 40 -7.17 8.50 -6.84
C GLU A 40 -7.87 9.62 -6.07
N ALA A 41 -9.13 9.40 -5.69
CA ALA A 41 -9.91 10.37 -4.91
C ALA A 41 -9.28 10.63 -3.53
N THR A 42 -8.70 9.59 -2.90
CA THR A 42 -8.01 9.69 -1.61
C THR A 42 -6.74 10.53 -1.73
N VAL A 43 -5.93 10.31 -2.78
CA VAL A 43 -4.73 11.13 -3.06
C VAL A 43 -5.11 12.60 -3.16
N SER A 44 -6.11 12.92 -3.98
CA SER A 44 -6.57 14.29 -4.22
C SER A 44 -7.08 14.94 -2.93
N ALA A 45 -7.92 14.24 -2.16
CA ALA A 45 -8.45 14.73 -0.89
C ALA A 45 -7.33 14.97 0.14
N ALA A 46 -6.36 14.05 0.23
CA ALA A 46 -5.21 14.18 1.12
C ALA A 46 -4.34 15.39 0.76
N GLN A 47 -4.05 15.60 -0.53
CA GLN A 47 -3.28 16.74 -1.02
C GLN A 47 -3.97 18.08 -0.74
N VAL A 48 -5.29 18.15 -0.96
CA VAL A 48 -6.08 19.35 -0.63
C VAL A 48 -6.09 19.62 0.88
N ARG A 49 -6.23 18.57 1.70
CA ARG A 49 -6.22 18.69 3.16
C ARG A 49 -4.86 19.17 3.67
N ALA A 50 -3.75 18.56 3.23
CA ALA A 50 -2.40 18.91 3.66
C ALA A 50 -2.06 20.40 3.41
N ARG A 51 -2.58 20.97 2.31
CA ARG A 51 -2.42 22.41 2.00
C ARG A 51 -3.23 23.33 2.92
N ARG A 52 -4.33 22.86 3.49
CA ARG A 52 -5.22 23.64 4.36
C ARG A 52 -4.86 23.49 5.84
N ASP A 53 -4.36 22.33 6.21
CA ASP A 53 -4.10 21.92 7.58
C ASP A 53 -2.68 21.34 7.70
N PRO A 54 -1.71 22.16 8.17
CA PRO A 54 -0.33 21.70 8.39
C PRO A 54 -0.18 20.62 9.46
N SER A 55 -1.21 20.38 10.29
CA SER A 55 -1.19 19.32 11.31
C SER A 55 -1.63 17.96 10.76
N PHE A 56 -2.13 17.91 9.52
CA PHE A 56 -2.49 16.66 8.89
C PHE A 56 -1.23 15.86 8.52
N GLU A 57 -1.06 14.72 9.16
CA GLU A 57 0.12 13.86 9.00
C GLU A 57 0.29 13.25 7.59
N GLY A 58 -0.78 13.21 6.78
CA GLY A 58 -0.70 12.78 5.37
C GLY A 58 -0.82 11.28 5.12
N TYR A 59 -1.20 10.49 6.13
CA TYR A 59 -1.49 9.06 6.05
C TYR A 59 -2.94 8.74 6.44
N ASP A 60 -3.33 7.46 6.31
CA ASP A 60 -4.69 6.98 6.60
C ASP A 60 -5.19 7.38 7.98
N THR A 61 -6.35 8.04 8.03
CA THR A 61 -6.98 8.50 9.27
C THR A 61 -7.41 7.37 10.20
N TYR A 62 -7.58 6.14 9.67
CA TYR A 62 -7.87 4.92 10.43
C TYR A 62 -6.63 4.05 10.68
N LEU A 63 -5.42 4.54 10.39
CA LEU A 63 -4.18 3.77 10.58
C LEU A 63 -4.09 3.23 12.01
N ASP A 64 -4.38 4.07 13.01
CA ASP A 64 -4.30 3.70 14.41
C ASP A 64 -5.29 2.59 14.77
N ASP A 65 -6.58 2.77 14.44
CA ASP A 65 -7.62 1.79 14.73
C ASP A 65 -7.29 0.42 14.11
N ARG A 66 -6.84 0.43 12.85
CA ARG A 66 -6.50 -0.79 12.10
C ARG A 66 -5.28 -1.48 12.68
N MET A 67 -4.21 -0.74 12.96
CA MET A 67 -2.98 -1.31 13.52
C MET A 67 -3.20 -1.85 14.93
N CYS A 68 -3.91 -1.12 15.79
CA CYS A 68 -4.31 -1.60 17.12
C CYS A 68 -5.11 -2.90 17.05
N ALA A 69 -5.99 -3.04 16.05
CA ALA A 69 -6.83 -4.21 15.89
C ALA A 69 -6.08 -5.46 15.38
N VAL A 70 -5.08 -5.30 14.50
CA VAL A 70 -4.45 -6.45 13.81
C VAL A 70 -3.04 -6.78 14.28
N LEU A 71 -2.25 -5.81 14.76
CA LEU A 71 -0.86 -6.05 15.14
C LEU A 71 -0.70 -7.18 16.18
N PRO A 72 -1.50 -7.26 17.26
CA PRO A 72 -1.32 -8.34 18.24
C PRO A 72 -1.43 -9.73 17.63
N ALA A 73 -2.42 -9.94 16.76
CA ALA A 73 -2.65 -11.23 16.10
C ALA A 73 -1.61 -11.52 15.03
N CYS A 74 -1.33 -10.54 14.15
CA CYS A 74 -0.35 -10.69 13.09
C CYS A 74 1.05 -11.01 13.65
N MET A 75 1.47 -10.34 14.72
CA MET A 75 2.78 -10.58 15.33
C MET A 75 2.87 -11.95 15.99
N ARG A 76 1.80 -12.42 16.67
CA ARG A 76 1.76 -13.78 17.23
C ARG A 76 1.83 -14.86 16.15
N ASN A 77 1.15 -14.64 15.03
CA ASN A 77 1.02 -15.62 13.95
C ASN A 77 2.17 -15.54 12.92
N GLY A 78 3.01 -14.50 13.00
CA GLY A 78 4.05 -14.24 12.00
C GLY A 78 3.52 -13.73 10.66
N THR A 79 2.25 -13.29 10.61
CA THR A 79 1.60 -12.71 9.43
C THR A 79 2.26 -11.39 9.06
N LYS A 80 2.64 -11.24 7.79
CA LYS A 80 3.18 -9.99 7.26
C LYS A 80 2.07 -9.05 6.84
N ILE A 81 2.31 -7.75 6.95
CA ILE A 81 1.34 -6.71 6.57
C ILE A 81 1.88 -5.93 5.37
N ILE A 82 1.05 -5.75 4.34
CA ILE A 82 1.36 -4.88 3.20
C ILE A 82 0.21 -3.90 3.03
N SER A 83 0.49 -2.63 2.95
CA SER A 83 -0.56 -1.62 3.07
C SER A 83 -0.20 -0.37 2.30
N ASN A 84 -1.16 0.24 1.61
CA ASN A 84 -0.98 1.59 1.02
C ASN A 84 -1.58 2.71 1.88
N GLN A 85 -1.77 2.43 3.17
CA GLN A 85 -2.21 3.41 4.18
C GLN A 85 -1.23 4.56 4.42
N GLY A 86 -0.05 4.54 3.80
CA GLY A 86 0.89 5.65 3.85
C GLY A 86 0.42 6.88 3.10
N TRP A 87 -0.52 6.72 2.17
CA TRP A 87 -1.07 7.78 1.34
C TRP A 87 0.01 8.70 0.72
N ILE A 88 0.05 9.97 1.14
CA ILE A 88 1.01 10.97 0.65
C ILE A 88 2.23 11.13 1.58
N ASN A 89 2.26 10.39 2.71
CA ASN A 89 3.35 10.41 3.67
C ASN A 89 3.60 9.01 4.28
N PRO A 90 4.06 8.03 3.48
CA PRO A 90 4.30 6.68 3.95
C PRO A 90 5.38 6.59 5.02
N ASP A 91 6.31 7.56 5.07
CA ASP A 91 7.34 7.61 6.11
C ASP A 91 6.74 7.95 7.48
N ALA A 92 5.74 8.84 7.54
CA ALA A 92 5.01 9.12 8.77
C ALA A 92 4.16 7.92 9.21
N ALA A 93 3.49 7.24 8.27
CA ALA A 93 2.75 6.02 8.58
C ALA A 93 3.67 4.92 9.14
N ALA A 94 4.84 4.72 8.56
CA ALA A 94 5.82 3.76 9.05
C ALA A 94 6.27 4.09 10.48
N ARG A 95 6.55 5.38 10.78
CA ARG A 95 6.87 5.83 12.15
C ARG A 95 5.71 5.57 13.12
N ARG A 96 4.47 5.79 12.69
CA ARG A 96 3.27 5.56 13.50
C ARG A 96 3.05 4.06 13.79
N ILE A 97 3.27 3.20 12.81
CA ILE A 97 3.25 1.74 12.99
C ILE A 97 4.34 1.31 13.99
N VAL A 98 5.56 1.84 13.87
CA VAL A 98 6.66 1.55 14.81
C VAL A 98 6.31 2.00 16.23
N HIS A 99 5.62 3.13 16.39
CA HIS A 99 5.10 3.55 17.69
C HIS A 99 4.14 2.50 18.28
N TRP A 100 3.13 2.06 17.54
CA TRP A 100 2.19 1.04 18.04
C TRP A 100 2.84 -0.30 18.34
N LEU A 101 3.80 -0.74 17.52
CA LEU A 101 4.59 -1.93 17.83
C LEU A 101 5.27 -1.82 19.20
N ARG A 102 5.86 -0.66 19.53
CA ARG A 102 6.49 -0.41 20.82
C ARG A 102 5.48 -0.38 21.97
N GLU A 103 4.36 0.32 21.80
CA GLU A 103 3.29 0.39 22.82
C GLU A 103 2.72 -1.00 23.13
N LEU A 104 2.63 -1.87 22.12
CA LEU A 104 2.15 -3.25 22.25
C LEU A 104 3.25 -4.24 22.68
N GLY A 105 4.48 -3.77 22.93
CA GLY A 105 5.60 -4.60 23.41
C GLY A 105 6.27 -5.48 22.34
N HIS A 106 6.02 -5.24 21.06
CA HIS A 106 6.66 -5.95 19.96
C HIS A 106 8.00 -5.30 19.59
N THR A 107 9.08 -6.08 19.67
CA THR A 107 10.44 -5.65 19.34
C THR A 107 11.04 -6.51 18.23
N GLY A 108 12.07 -6.00 17.54
CA GLY A 108 12.72 -6.72 16.43
C GLY A 108 11.93 -6.75 15.11
N VAL A 109 10.74 -6.16 15.07
CA VAL A 109 9.89 -6.08 13.88
C VAL A 109 10.44 -5.03 12.92
N LYS A 110 10.72 -5.43 11.68
CA LYS A 110 11.16 -4.51 10.61
C LYS A 110 9.95 -3.94 9.86
N VAL A 111 9.86 -2.61 9.85
CA VAL A 111 8.86 -1.85 9.08
C VAL A 111 9.56 -1.10 7.96
N ALA A 112 9.08 -1.25 6.72
CA ALA A 112 9.57 -0.54 5.55
C ALA A 112 8.53 0.44 5.03
N SER A 113 9.00 1.61 4.59
CA SER A 113 8.22 2.59 3.84
C SER A 113 8.62 2.49 2.37
N VAL A 114 7.63 2.36 1.49
CA VAL A 114 7.81 2.47 0.03
C VAL A 114 7.21 3.79 -0.41
N ASN A 115 8.07 4.72 -0.74
CA ASN A 115 7.69 6.07 -1.13
C ASN A 115 8.02 6.32 -2.61
N GLY A 116 7.03 6.79 -3.37
CA GLY A 116 7.26 7.39 -4.67
C GLY A 116 7.63 8.85 -4.50
N ALA A 117 8.61 9.35 -5.23
CA ALA A 117 8.90 10.78 -5.17
C ALA A 117 7.67 11.58 -5.65
N LEU A 118 7.25 12.59 -4.87
CA LEU A 118 6.33 13.62 -5.37
C LEU A 118 7.02 14.29 -6.56
N ILE A 119 6.52 14.04 -7.77
CA ILE A 119 7.13 14.54 -8.99
C ILE A 119 6.49 15.85 -9.46
N THR A 120 5.64 16.50 -8.65
CA THR A 120 4.90 17.72 -9.01
C THR A 120 5.76 18.78 -9.69
N ASP A 121 6.93 19.10 -9.15
CA ASP A 121 7.80 20.11 -9.76
C ASP A 121 8.51 19.60 -11.02
N ARG A 122 8.87 18.31 -11.02
CA ARG A 122 9.56 17.65 -12.13
C ARG A 122 8.62 17.42 -13.32
N VAL A 123 7.34 17.14 -13.07
CA VAL A 123 6.38 16.71 -14.09
C VAL A 123 6.23 17.76 -15.17
N LEU A 124 6.32 19.04 -14.82
CA LEU A 124 6.21 20.18 -15.74
C LEU A 124 7.29 20.17 -16.83
N GLN A 125 8.37 19.40 -16.64
CA GLN A 125 9.51 19.29 -17.54
C GLN A 125 9.63 17.90 -18.20
N LEU A 126 8.69 16.98 -17.98
CA LEU A 126 8.86 15.58 -18.40
C LEU A 126 8.46 15.30 -19.85
N THR A 127 7.50 16.02 -20.42
CA THR A 127 7.08 15.79 -21.80
C THR A 127 6.54 17.04 -22.48
N ASP A 128 6.86 17.19 -23.77
CA ASP A 128 6.32 18.24 -24.64
C ASP A 128 4.91 17.89 -25.16
N LYS A 129 4.44 16.66 -24.90
CA LYS A 129 3.15 16.18 -25.39
C LYS A 129 2.45 15.26 -24.38
N ILE A 130 1.41 15.78 -23.76
CA ILE A 130 0.39 15.02 -23.03
C ILE A 130 -0.50 14.31 -24.05
N LEU A 131 -0.81 13.03 -23.84
CA LEU A 131 -1.54 12.21 -24.81
C LEU A 131 -2.96 12.73 -25.07
N GLU A 132 -3.64 13.19 -24.03
CA GLU A 132 -5.05 13.58 -24.03
C GLU A 132 -5.30 14.91 -24.77
N ASN A 133 -4.34 15.83 -24.75
CA ASN A 133 -4.54 17.19 -25.26
C ASN A 133 -3.43 17.71 -26.18
N GLY A 134 -2.33 16.97 -26.35
CA GLY A 134 -1.21 17.30 -27.23
C GLY A 134 -0.31 18.44 -26.76
N LYS A 135 -0.52 19.01 -25.57
CA LYS A 135 0.23 20.15 -25.02
C LYS A 135 1.40 19.69 -24.13
N PRO A 136 2.43 20.53 -23.91
CA PRO A 136 3.51 20.22 -22.97
C PRO A 136 3.00 20.20 -21.53
N THR A 137 3.67 19.43 -20.66
CA THR A 137 3.37 19.39 -19.21
C THR A 137 3.48 20.74 -18.52
N SER A 138 4.33 21.64 -19.03
CA SER A 138 4.43 23.02 -18.55
C SER A 138 3.11 23.78 -18.61
N SER A 139 2.19 23.40 -19.50
CA SER A 139 0.84 24.01 -19.57
C SER A 139 -0.04 23.72 -18.35
N LEU A 140 0.32 22.73 -17.52
CA LEU A 140 -0.40 22.39 -16.29
C LEU A 140 -0.03 23.29 -15.10
N ALA A 141 1.03 24.10 -15.21
CA ALA A 141 1.64 24.79 -14.07
C ALA A 141 0.66 25.62 -13.22
N ALA A 142 -0.33 26.26 -13.86
CA ALA A 142 -1.30 27.11 -13.16
C ALA A 142 -2.37 26.31 -12.38
N THR A 143 -2.61 25.05 -12.72
CA THR A 143 -3.72 24.25 -12.18
C THR A 143 -3.28 22.95 -11.52
N LEU A 144 -2.01 22.57 -11.63
CA LEU A 144 -1.47 21.34 -11.08
C LEU A 144 -1.45 21.38 -9.54
N ILE A 145 -2.19 20.47 -8.91
CA ILE A 145 -2.19 20.29 -7.45
C ILE A 145 -1.07 19.35 -7.02
N SER A 146 -0.91 18.23 -7.73
CA SER A 146 0.09 17.21 -7.43
C SER A 146 0.33 16.35 -8.66
N ALA A 147 1.55 15.79 -8.78
CA ALA A 147 1.82 14.66 -9.65
C ALA A 147 2.55 13.59 -8.84
N GLU A 148 1.95 12.40 -8.82
CA GLU A 148 2.42 11.24 -8.05
C GLU A 148 2.84 10.13 -9.00
N ALA A 149 3.95 9.46 -8.68
CA ALA A 149 4.36 8.28 -9.41
C ALA A 149 3.58 7.05 -8.93
N TYR A 150 3.00 6.30 -9.86
CA TYR A 150 2.42 4.99 -9.56
C TYR A 150 3.53 3.95 -9.57
N LEU A 151 3.83 3.40 -8.39
CA LEU A 151 4.80 2.31 -8.27
C LEU A 151 4.12 0.95 -8.48
N GLY A 152 4.92 -0.05 -8.89
CA GLY A 152 4.48 -1.44 -8.99
C GLY A 152 4.72 -2.25 -7.71
N ALA A 153 4.69 -3.58 -7.83
CA ALA A 153 4.92 -4.51 -6.73
C ALA A 153 6.41 -4.69 -6.39
N GLU A 154 7.32 -4.41 -7.33
CA GLU A 154 8.76 -4.60 -7.20
C GLU A 154 9.37 -3.93 -5.96
N PRO A 155 9.14 -2.64 -5.66
CA PRO A 155 9.70 -2.03 -4.45
C PRO A 155 9.16 -2.66 -3.15
N ILE A 156 7.94 -3.20 -3.15
CA ILE A 156 7.39 -3.95 -2.02
C ILE A 156 8.14 -5.28 -1.87
N VAL A 157 8.39 -5.98 -2.98
CA VAL A 157 9.17 -7.23 -3.01
C VAL A 157 10.59 -7.00 -2.48
N GLU A 158 11.23 -5.89 -2.85
CA GLU A 158 12.57 -5.56 -2.33
C GLU A 158 12.55 -5.28 -0.81
N ALA A 159 11.51 -4.61 -0.30
CA ALA A 159 11.32 -4.43 1.13
C ALA A 159 11.14 -5.78 1.87
N LEU A 160 10.37 -6.70 1.30
CA LEU A 160 10.20 -8.05 1.84
C LEU A 160 11.53 -8.84 1.84
N LYS A 161 12.32 -8.76 0.76
CA LYS A 161 13.68 -9.36 0.68
C LYS A 161 14.65 -8.78 1.70
N ALA A 162 14.52 -7.49 2.04
CA ALA A 162 15.28 -6.85 3.12
C ALA A 162 14.82 -7.30 4.54
N GLY A 163 13.80 -8.14 4.61
CA GLY A 163 13.28 -8.75 5.83
C GLY A 163 12.18 -7.93 6.51
N ALA A 164 11.53 -7.00 5.80
CA ALA A 164 10.39 -6.28 6.35
C ALA A 164 9.25 -7.26 6.66
N GLN A 165 8.70 -7.17 7.88
CA GLN A 165 7.45 -7.85 8.25
C GLN A 165 6.24 -6.98 7.95
N ILE A 166 6.42 -5.66 7.94
CA ILE A 166 5.38 -4.70 7.58
C ILE A 166 5.94 -3.79 6.50
N VAL A 167 5.23 -3.69 5.38
CA VAL A 167 5.52 -2.74 4.30
C VAL A 167 4.34 -1.79 4.20
N VAL A 168 4.60 -0.50 4.41
CA VAL A 168 3.62 0.56 4.16
C VAL A 168 4.06 1.39 2.96
N THR A 169 3.14 1.63 2.05
CA THR A 169 3.40 2.33 0.79
C THR A 169 2.58 3.60 0.72
N GLY A 170 3.03 4.53 -0.11
CA GLY A 170 2.15 5.55 -0.67
C GLY A 170 1.41 4.98 -1.88
N ARG A 171 1.35 5.74 -2.97
CA ARG A 171 0.69 5.30 -4.20
C ARG A 171 1.46 4.17 -4.91
N VAL A 172 0.82 3.03 -5.00
CA VAL A 172 1.16 1.90 -5.87
C VAL A 172 -0.04 1.60 -6.75
N ALA A 173 0.12 0.85 -7.83
CA ALA A 173 -1.05 0.25 -8.49
C ALA A 173 -1.73 -0.68 -7.48
N ASP A 174 -3.04 -0.53 -7.27
CA ASP A 174 -3.85 -1.24 -6.28
C ASP A 174 -3.54 -2.75 -6.18
N PRO A 175 -3.42 -3.53 -7.29
CA PRO A 175 -3.22 -4.96 -7.19
C PRO A 175 -1.79 -5.33 -6.75
N SER A 176 -0.88 -4.36 -6.73
CA SER A 176 0.54 -4.55 -6.38
C SER A 176 0.72 -5.03 -4.95
N ILE A 177 -0.14 -4.60 -4.02
CA ILE A 177 -0.03 -5.02 -2.62
C ILE A 177 -0.34 -6.52 -2.44
N PHE A 178 -1.16 -7.09 -3.32
CA PHE A 178 -1.49 -8.53 -3.35
C PHE A 178 -0.54 -9.32 -4.25
N MET A 179 -0.03 -8.69 -5.32
CA MET A 179 0.98 -9.28 -6.20
C MET A 179 2.34 -9.46 -5.52
N ALA A 180 2.76 -8.50 -4.70
CA ALA A 180 4.07 -8.53 -4.06
C ALA A 180 4.31 -9.82 -3.23
N PRO A 181 3.37 -10.30 -2.39
CA PRO A 181 3.46 -11.61 -1.75
C PRO A 181 3.70 -12.76 -2.74
N MET A 182 2.95 -12.80 -3.83
CA MET A 182 3.09 -13.86 -4.85
C MET A 182 4.47 -13.81 -5.52
N MET A 183 4.90 -12.62 -5.95
CA MET A 183 6.21 -12.42 -6.56
C MET A 183 7.35 -12.80 -5.61
N TYR A 184 7.26 -12.38 -4.36
CA TYR A 184 8.27 -12.64 -3.33
C TYR A 184 8.35 -14.13 -2.99
N GLU A 185 7.21 -14.76 -2.69
CA GLU A 185 7.17 -16.14 -2.19
C GLU A 185 7.49 -17.16 -3.29
N PHE A 186 7.07 -16.90 -4.52
CA PHE A 186 7.30 -17.82 -5.64
C PHE A 186 8.51 -17.44 -6.50
N GLY A 187 9.22 -16.37 -6.15
CA GLY A 187 10.40 -15.90 -6.88
C GLY A 187 10.12 -15.58 -8.34
N TRP A 188 8.98 -14.95 -8.63
CA TRP A 188 8.60 -14.62 -9.99
C TRP A 188 9.50 -13.54 -10.58
N ASP A 189 9.88 -13.72 -11.85
CA ASP A 189 10.59 -12.70 -12.62
C ASP A 189 9.63 -11.53 -12.94
N PRO A 190 10.00 -10.28 -12.64
CA PRO A 190 9.25 -9.09 -13.05
C PRO A 190 9.02 -8.97 -14.57
N ARG A 191 9.71 -9.78 -15.39
CA ARG A 191 9.52 -9.85 -16.85
C ARG A 191 8.67 -11.02 -17.31
N ASP A 192 8.22 -11.92 -16.42
CA ASP A 192 7.30 -13.01 -16.77
C ASP A 192 5.86 -12.49 -16.84
N HIS A 193 5.52 -11.86 -17.96
CA HIS A 193 4.19 -11.30 -18.19
C HIS A 193 3.06 -12.33 -18.10
N GLY A 194 3.33 -13.62 -18.33
CA GLY A 194 2.33 -14.67 -18.21
C GLY A 194 1.89 -14.87 -16.77
N ARG A 195 2.85 -15.03 -15.86
CA ARG A 195 2.56 -15.14 -14.41
C ARG A 195 2.06 -13.83 -13.82
N LEU A 196 2.68 -12.71 -14.20
CA LEU A 196 2.27 -11.39 -13.71
C LEU A 196 0.85 -11.03 -14.16
N GLY A 197 0.44 -11.39 -15.38
CA GLY A 197 -0.94 -11.19 -15.82
C GLY A 197 -1.95 -11.95 -14.94
N GLN A 198 -1.64 -13.21 -14.61
CA GLN A 198 -2.50 -14.02 -13.73
C GLN A 198 -2.56 -13.46 -12.30
N GLY A 199 -1.40 -13.11 -11.72
CA GLY A 199 -1.36 -12.52 -10.39
C GLY A 199 -2.03 -11.15 -10.33
N MET A 200 -1.99 -10.36 -11.41
CA MET A 200 -2.71 -9.08 -11.48
C MET A 200 -4.22 -9.30 -11.46
N GLY A 201 -4.72 -10.31 -12.19
CA GLY A 201 -6.12 -10.70 -12.12
C GLY A 201 -6.55 -11.10 -10.71
N ILE A 202 -5.71 -11.85 -9.98
CA ILE A 202 -5.96 -12.20 -8.58
C ILE A 202 -5.93 -10.94 -7.69
N GLY A 203 -4.93 -10.08 -7.86
CA GLY A 203 -4.80 -8.85 -7.09
C GLY A 203 -6.02 -7.93 -7.22
N HIS A 204 -6.51 -7.73 -8.44
CA HIS A 204 -7.71 -6.93 -8.69
C HIS A 204 -8.97 -7.49 -8.03
N LEU A 205 -9.12 -8.82 -7.98
CA LEU A 205 -10.23 -9.45 -7.27
C LEU A 205 -10.13 -9.25 -5.75
N MET A 206 -8.93 -9.07 -5.22
CA MET A 206 -8.66 -8.97 -3.78
C MET A 206 -8.69 -7.53 -3.26
N GLU A 207 -8.30 -6.54 -4.06
CA GLU A 207 -8.11 -5.13 -3.63
C GLU A 207 -9.40 -4.40 -3.27
N CYS A 208 -10.55 -4.91 -3.71
CA CYS A 208 -11.86 -4.41 -3.31
C CYS A 208 -12.50 -5.24 -2.18
N GLY A 209 -11.75 -6.13 -1.51
CA GLY A 209 -12.01 -6.80 -0.22
C GLY A 209 -13.25 -7.71 -0.10
N ALA A 210 -14.35 -7.40 -0.78
CA ALA A 210 -15.64 -8.08 -0.69
C ALA A 210 -15.98 -8.89 -1.96
N GLN A 211 -15.12 -8.87 -2.98
CA GLN A 211 -15.41 -9.52 -4.27
C GLN A 211 -15.17 -11.03 -4.26
N VAL A 212 -14.28 -11.53 -3.39
CA VAL A 212 -13.90 -12.94 -3.33
C VAL A 212 -13.72 -13.42 -1.89
N THR A 213 -14.07 -14.68 -1.63
CA THR A 213 -13.82 -15.40 -0.37
C THR A 213 -13.42 -16.84 -0.71
N GLY A 214 -12.65 -17.51 0.16
CA GLY A 214 -12.19 -18.89 -0.07
C GLY A 214 -11.13 -19.35 0.90
#